data_AF-A0A978W3H3-F1
#
_entry.id   AF-A0A978W3H3-F1
#
_cell.length_a   1.000
_cell.length_b   1.000
_cell.length_c   1.000
_cell.angle_alpha   90.00
_cell.angle_beta   90.00
_cell.angle_gamma   90.00
#
_symmetry.space_group_name_H-M   'P 1'
#
loop_
_entity.id
_entity.type
_entity.pdbx_description
1 polymer ?
#
loop_
_entity_poly.entity_id
_entity_poly.type
_entity_poly.pdbx_seq_one_letter_code
_entity_poly.pdbx_strand_id
1 'polypeptide(L)'
;MKSSLSILGIMASLNDSKGSGTFHMTMVSEGSTQSKDGWRVMGNEEKKAALHEEMKRMNQLPANSSYASHRLRVINKVLSLMSLQRTTSQDKELELLFAGLSL
;
A
#
# COMPACT_ATOMS: atom_id res chain seq x y z
N MET A 1 -16.11 -30.02 25.75
CA MET A 1 -16.38 -30.95 24.62
C MET A 1 -17.05 -30.17 23.51
N LYS A 2 -16.45 -30.22 22.31
CA LYS A 2 -17.10 -30.22 20.98
C LYS A 2 -17.91 -28.96 20.63
N SER A 3 -17.36 -28.01 19.87
CA SER A 3 -17.44 -27.94 18.39
C SER A 3 -18.83 -28.25 17.83
N SER A 4 -19.48 -27.28 17.19
CA SER A 4 -19.94 -27.50 15.81
C SER A 4 -20.21 -26.21 15.07
N LEU A 5 -19.48 -26.07 13.97
CA LEU A 5 -19.75 -25.26 12.81
C LEU A 5 -21.08 -25.72 12.20
N SER A 6 -22.00 -24.80 11.90
CA SER A 6 -23.15 -25.09 11.03
C SER A 6 -23.71 -23.81 10.41
N ILE A 7 -23.16 -23.42 9.27
CA ILE A 7 -23.99 -22.82 8.21
C ILE A 7 -23.60 -23.53 6.92
N LEU A 8 -24.26 -24.67 6.73
CA LEU A 8 -24.50 -25.33 5.46
C LEU A 8 -25.77 -24.73 4.85
N GLY A 9 -25.77 -24.50 3.54
CA GLY A 9 -26.90 -24.00 2.76
C GLY A 9 -26.75 -22.50 2.51
N ILE A 10 -26.43 -22.03 1.32
CA ILE A 10 -27.23 -22.25 0.11
C ILE A 10 -26.28 -22.23 -1.11
N MET A 11 -26.19 -23.36 -1.82
CA MET A 11 -25.97 -23.36 -3.27
C MET A 11 -27.35 -23.59 -3.89
N ALA A 12 -27.84 -22.62 -4.66
CA ALA A 12 -28.83 -22.87 -5.70
C ALA A 12 -28.82 -21.73 -6.74
N SER A 13 -28.81 -22.14 -8.00
CA SER A 13 -29.09 -21.38 -9.24
C SER A 13 -28.04 -20.41 -9.77
N LEU A 14 -27.11 -20.97 -10.57
CA LEU A 14 -26.58 -20.32 -11.77
C LEU A 14 -27.73 -20.15 -12.78
N ASN A 15 -28.00 -18.91 -13.18
CA ASN A 15 -28.64 -18.64 -14.47
C ASN A 15 -27.53 -18.40 -15.50
N ASP A 16 -27.65 -19.10 -16.63
CA ASP A 16 -26.76 -19.01 -17.77
C ASP A 16 -26.86 -17.66 -18.50
N SER A 17 -25.79 -17.41 -19.25
CA SER A 17 -25.68 -16.49 -20.40
C SER A 17 -25.30 -15.02 -20.16
N LYS A 18 -24.00 -14.82 -20.44
CA LYS A 18 -23.51 -14.00 -21.57
C LYS A 18 -23.09 -12.56 -21.24
N GLY A 19 -21.77 -12.40 -21.15
CA GLY A 19 -21.08 -11.28 -21.79
C GLY A 19 -20.53 -10.19 -20.88
N SER A 20 -19.26 -9.86 -21.15
CA SER A 20 -18.53 -8.66 -20.72
C SER A 20 -18.05 -8.62 -19.27
N GLY A 21 -16.80 -9.04 -19.07
CA GLY A 21 -16.10 -8.99 -17.78
C GLY A 21 -15.80 -7.55 -17.35
N THR A 22 -16.73 -6.95 -16.63
CA THR A 22 -16.49 -5.82 -15.73
C THR A 22 -16.20 -6.40 -14.34
N PHE A 23 -14.95 -6.27 -13.88
CA PHE A 23 -14.56 -6.69 -12.53
C PHE A 23 -15.07 -5.66 -11.51
N HIS A 24 -16.22 -5.98 -10.91
CA HIS A 24 -16.75 -5.28 -9.75
C HIS A 24 -16.40 -6.07 -8.48
N MET A 25 -15.53 -5.52 -7.61
CA MET A 25 -15.34 -6.02 -6.24
C MET A 25 -15.77 -4.96 -5.23
N THR A 26 -16.75 -5.31 -4.39
CA THR A 26 -17.11 -4.59 -3.17
C THR A 26 -16.73 -5.45 -1.95
N MET A 27 -15.76 -4.92 -1.19
CA MET A 27 -15.55 -4.92 0.29
C MET A 27 -15.89 -6.21 1.08
N VAL A 28 -15.02 -6.80 1.92
CA VAL A 28 -14.20 -6.21 2.99
C VAL A 28 -13.08 -7.18 3.42
N SER A 29 -11.87 -6.65 3.62
CA SER A 29 -10.98 -7.00 4.75
C SER A 29 -9.89 -5.93 4.84
N GLU A 30 -9.81 -5.27 5.98
CA GLU A 30 -8.94 -4.12 6.26
C GLU A 30 -7.45 -4.46 6.15
N GLY A 31 -6.92 -4.38 4.93
CA GLY A 31 -5.54 -4.05 4.67
C GLY A 31 -5.59 -2.83 3.78
N SER A 32 -5.18 -1.66 4.30
CA SER A 32 -5.18 -0.39 3.58
C SER A 32 -4.58 -0.55 2.17
N THR A 33 -5.43 -0.80 1.19
CA THR A 33 -5.18 -0.50 -0.21
C THR A 33 -5.31 1.01 -0.32
N GLN A 34 -4.34 1.75 0.24
CA GLN A 34 -4.16 3.13 -0.11
C GLN A 34 -3.91 3.11 -1.62
N SER A 35 -4.94 3.47 -2.38
CA SER A 35 -4.88 3.54 -3.82
C SER A 35 -3.63 4.35 -4.18
N LYS A 36 -2.89 3.89 -5.20
CA LYS A 36 -1.73 4.60 -5.73
C LYS A 36 -2.07 6.09 -6.01
N ASP A 37 -3.35 6.36 -6.26
CA ASP A 37 -3.95 7.68 -6.45
C ASP A 37 -3.97 8.51 -5.15
N GLY A 38 -4.34 7.91 -4.02
CA GLY A 38 -4.36 8.59 -2.72
C GLY A 38 -2.99 9.14 -2.32
N TRP A 39 -1.90 8.40 -2.60
CA TRP A 39 -0.54 8.89 -2.35
C TRP A 39 -0.16 10.07 -3.25
N ARG A 40 -0.61 10.12 -4.52
CA ARG A 40 -0.29 11.23 -5.42
C ARG A 40 -1.00 12.53 -5.03
N VAL A 41 -2.23 12.43 -4.50
CA VAL A 41 -3.06 13.58 -4.10
C VAL A 41 -2.67 14.12 -2.72
N MET A 42 -2.08 13.30 -1.85
CA MET A 42 -1.72 13.63 -0.48
C MET A 42 -0.63 14.74 -0.38
N GLY A 43 -0.80 15.66 0.56
CA GLY A 43 0.18 16.72 0.87
C GLY A 43 1.50 16.15 1.45
N ASN A 44 2.58 16.94 1.43
CA ASN A 44 3.89 16.47 1.94
C ASN A 44 3.83 16.12 3.44
N GLU A 45 3.22 16.97 4.26
CA GLU A 45 3.09 16.72 5.71
C GLU A 45 2.15 15.54 6.01
N GLU A 46 1.08 15.39 5.23
CA GLU A 46 0.17 14.25 5.34
C GLU A 46 0.86 12.93 4.97
N LYS A 47 1.70 12.93 3.93
CA LYS A 47 2.58 11.78 3.59
C LYS A 47 3.54 11.43 4.72
N LYS A 48 4.17 12.44 5.36
CA LYS A 48 5.06 12.21 6.51
C LYS A 48 4.29 11.61 7.68
N ALA A 49 3.11 12.14 8.00
CA ALA A 49 2.26 11.61 9.05
C ALA A 49 1.89 10.14 8.81
N ALA A 50 1.49 9.79 7.58
CA ALA A 50 1.19 8.41 7.19
C ALA A 50 2.41 7.48 7.35
N LEU A 51 3.62 7.94 7.00
CA LEU A 51 4.86 7.18 7.20
C LEU A 51 5.21 7.00 8.68
N HIS A 52 4.94 7.99 9.53
CA HIS A 52 5.16 7.88 10.97
C HIS A 52 4.18 6.90 11.63
N GLU A 53 2.91 6.89 11.22
CA GLU A 53 1.96 5.88 11.68
C GLU A 53 2.38 4.48 11.22
N GLU A 54 2.86 4.33 9.99
CA GLU A 54 3.42 3.05 9.52
C GLU A 54 4.61 2.59 10.37
N MET A 55 5.54 3.50 10.67
CA MET A 55 6.68 3.21 11.55
C MET A 55 6.20 2.73 12.93
N LYS A 56 5.19 3.38 13.50
CA LYS A 56 4.59 2.98 14.78
C LYS A 56 4.00 1.58 14.71
N ARG A 57 3.31 1.23 13.62
CA ARG A 57 2.80 -0.14 13.40
C ARG A 57 3.94 -1.16 13.30
N MET A 58 5.02 -0.82 12.61
CA MET A 58 6.18 -1.73 12.48
C MET A 58 6.90 -1.96 13.80
N ASN A 59 6.96 -0.95 14.67
CA ASN A 59 7.55 -1.06 16.01
C ASN A 59 6.75 -1.93 16.98
N GLN A 60 5.50 -2.27 16.65
CA GLN A 60 4.69 -3.22 17.43
C GLN A 60 4.97 -4.68 17.05
N LEU A 61 5.70 -4.92 15.96
CA LEU A 61 6.04 -6.26 15.52
C LEU A 61 7.26 -6.81 16.31
N PRO A 62 7.39 -8.14 16.43
CA PRO A 62 8.56 -8.76 17.05
C PRO A 62 9.87 -8.31 16.38
N ALA A 63 10.91 -8.08 17.20
CA ALA A 63 12.20 -7.56 16.72
C ALA A 63 12.93 -8.47 15.72
N ASN A 64 12.64 -9.77 15.72
CA ASN A 64 13.17 -10.73 14.75
C ASN A 64 12.41 -10.75 13.41
N SER A 65 11.40 -9.88 13.24
CA SER A 65 10.68 -9.76 11.98
C SER A 65 11.57 -9.13 10.91
N SER A 66 11.99 -9.95 9.95
CA SER A 66 12.71 -9.52 8.76
C SER A 66 11.89 -8.48 7.96
N TYR A 67 10.57 -8.70 7.87
CA TYR A 67 9.66 -7.76 7.22
C TYR A 67 9.65 -6.40 7.91
N ALA A 68 9.49 -6.35 9.25
CA ALA A 68 9.49 -5.09 10.00
C ALA A 68 10.82 -4.35 9.83
N SER A 69 11.93 -5.08 9.93
CA SER A 69 13.28 -4.53 9.74
C SER A 69 13.51 -3.98 8.33
N HIS A 70 13.00 -4.66 7.30
CA HIS A 70 13.07 -4.16 5.93
C HIS A 70 12.17 -2.93 5.73
N ARG A 71 10.93 -2.99 6.20
CA ARG A 71 9.94 -1.92 6.05
C ARG A 71 10.38 -0.64 6.76
N LEU A 72 10.95 -0.73 7.96
CA LEU A 72 11.52 0.41 8.67
C LEU A 72 12.68 1.06 7.90
N ARG A 73 13.55 0.26 7.26
CA ARG A 73 14.63 0.80 6.41
C ARG A 73 14.08 1.57 5.21
N VAL A 74 13.05 1.04 4.55
CA VAL A 74 12.38 1.71 3.43
C VAL A 74 11.75 3.02 3.90
N ILE A 75 10.99 3.00 5.00
CA ILE A 75 10.35 4.19 5.57
C ILE A 75 11.38 5.27 5.90
N ASN A 76 12.46 4.90 6.60
CA ASN A 76 13.55 5.81 6.93
C ASN A 76 14.19 6.42 5.68
N LYS A 77 14.39 5.63 4.62
CA LYS A 77 14.92 6.12 3.36
C LYS A 77 13.97 7.12 2.71
N VAL A 78 12.67 6.84 2.68
CA VAL A 78 11.67 7.75 2.12
C VAL A 78 11.62 9.06 2.90
N LEU A 79 11.57 9.02 4.23
CA LEU A 79 11.57 10.23 5.08
C LEU A 79 12.83 11.08 4.86
N SER A 80 14.01 10.44 4.79
CA SER A 80 15.26 11.12 4.47
C SER A 80 15.17 11.83 3.11
N LEU A 81 14.69 11.16 2.06
CA LEU A 81 14.55 11.76 0.73
C LEU A 81 13.54 12.92 0.73
N MET A 82 12.45 12.82 1.49
CA MET A 82 11.45 13.88 1.62
C MET A 82 11.96 15.11 2.38
N SER A 83 12.99 14.94 3.21
CA SER A 83 13.64 16.04 3.95
C SER A 83 14.70 16.79 3.14
N LEU A 84 15.14 16.23 2.01
CA LEU A 84 16.14 16.88 1.16
C LEU A 84 15.53 18.10 0.48
N GLN A 85 16.18 19.25 0.68
CA GLN A 85 15.91 20.43 -0.13
C GLN A 85 16.59 20.23 -1.49
N ARG A 86 15.78 20.02 -2.54
CA ARG A 86 16.28 19.92 -3.91
C ARG A 86 16.21 21.28 -4.58
N THR A 87 17.27 21.60 -5.31
CA THR A 87 17.28 22.76 -6.21
C THR A 87 16.57 22.39 -7.51
N THR A 88 16.08 23.40 -8.23
CA THR A 88 15.45 23.21 -9.54
C THR A 88 16.35 22.48 -10.54
N SER A 89 17.67 22.67 -10.46
CA SER A 89 18.62 21.96 -11.32
C SER A 89 18.69 20.46 -11.01
N GLN A 90 18.72 20.10 -9.73
CA GLN A 90 18.76 18.70 -9.29
C GLN A 90 17.47 17.96 -9.63
N ASP A 91 16.32 18.62 -9.54
CA ASP A 91 15.05 18.00 -9.93
C ASP A 91 15.00 17.70 -11.43
N LYS A 92 15.49 18.60 -12.27
CA LYS A 92 15.60 18.39 -13.73
C LYS A 92 16.57 17.27 -14.08
N GLU A 93 17.74 17.24 -13.46
CA GLU A 93 18.72 16.17 -13.65
C GLU A 93 18.13 14.82 -13.27
N LEU A 94 17.44 14.74 -12.12
CA LEU A 94 16.79 13.52 -11.67
C LEU A 94 15.69 13.05 -12.66
N GLU A 95 14.91 13.98 -13.21
CA GLU A 95 13.89 13.66 -14.22
C GLU A 95 14.52 13.10 -15.50
N LEU A 96 15.64 13.67 -15.96
CA LEU A 96 16.39 13.15 -17.11
C LEU A 96 16.95 11.74 -16.86
N LEU A 97 17.50 11.51 -15.66
CA LEU A 97 17.98 10.18 -15.27
C LEU A 97 16.84 9.15 -15.29
N PHE A 98 15.65 9.51 -14.79
CA PHE A 98 14.49 8.61 -14.83
C PHE A 98 13.96 8.39 -16.25
N ALA A 99 13.94 9.43 -17.10
CA ALA A 99 13.53 9.29 -18.50
C ALA A 99 14.43 8.31 -19.27
N GLY A 100 15.71 8.22 -18.92
CA GLY A 100 16.66 7.26 -19.51
C GLY A 100 16.50 5.81 -19.03
N LEU A 101 15.78 5.56 -17.93
CA LEU A 101 15.74 4.24 -17.29
C LEU A 101 14.72 3.25 -17.87
N SER A 102 13.89 3.62 -18.85
CA SER A 102 12.89 2.72 -19.48
C SER A 102 12.08 1.90 -18.46
N LEU A 103 11.65 2.56 -17.37
CA LEU A 103 10.85 1.99 -16.27
C LEU A 103 9.35 2.17 -16.49
#